data_AF-A0A2G1ZY09-F1
#
_entry.id   AF-A0A2G1ZY09-F1
#
_cell.length_a   1.000
_cell.length_b   1.000
_cell.length_c   1.000
_cell.angle_alpha   90.00
_cell.angle_beta   90.00
_cell.angle_gamma   90.00
#
_symmetry.space_group_name_H-M   'P 1'
#
loop_
_entity.id
_entity.type
_entity.pdbx_description
1 polymer ?
#
loop_
_entity_poly.entity_id
_entity_poly.type
_entity_poly.pdbx_seq_one_letter_code
_entity_poly.pdbx_strand_id
1 'polypeptide(L)'
;MSLYTYDMDQPGVSNCTGDCTSVWKPALLDAGTALGENYTLVTRDDGTQQAAFRGQPLYLFTGDAKPGDTNGDGLDGLWRLARP
;
A
#
# COMPACT_ATOMS: atom_id res chain seq x y z
N MET A 1 -5.05 -6.95 9.49
CA MET A 1 -4.76 -5.52 9.27
C MET A 1 -5.43 -5.11 7.98
N SER A 2 -5.79 -3.84 7.86
CA SER A 2 -6.37 -3.29 6.64
C SER A 2 -5.27 -2.81 5.69
N LEU A 3 -5.58 -2.79 4.39
CA LEU A 3 -4.69 -2.24 3.37
C LEU A 3 -5.22 -0.91 2.89
N TYR A 4 -4.32 -0.02 2.51
CA TYR A 4 -4.65 1.34 2.08
C TYR A 4 -3.97 1.67 0.76
N THR A 5 -4.55 2.62 0.05
CA THR A 5 -3.94 3.29 -1.10
C THR A 5 -3.72 4.77 -0.79
N TYR A 6 -2.77 5.37 -1.51
CA TYR A 6 -2.40 6.76 -1.34
C TYR A 6 -2.81 7.56 -2.57
N ASP A 7 -3.61 8.61 -2.39
CA ASP A 7 -4.17 9.41 -3.50
C ASP A 7 -3.08 10.13 -4.31
N MET A 8 -1.89 10.31 -3.74
CA MET A 8 -0.74 10.90 -4.45
C MET A 8 0.05 9.87 -5.25
N ASP A 9 -0.23 8.57 -5.14
CA ASP A 9 0.42 7.55 -5.96
C ASP A 9 -0.08 7.60 -7.41
N GLN A 10 0.76 7.12 -8.32
CA GLN A 10 0.37 6.90 -9.71
C GLN A 10 0.24 5.38 -9.97
N PRO A 11 -0.48 4.97 -11.02
CA PRO A 11 -0.53 3.56 -11.39
C PRO A 11 0.87 2.97 -11.53
N GLY A 12 1.19 1.97 -10.70
CA GLY A 12 2.50 1.32 -10.70
C GLY A 12 3.62 2.05 -9.96
N VAL A 13 3.38 3.24 -9.39
CA VAL A 13 4.42 4.08 -8.79
C VAL A 13 3.99 4.55 -7.40
N SER A 14 4.79 4.21 -6.39
CA SER A 14 4.63 4.68 -5.02
C SER A 14 5.36 6.01 -4.82
N ASN A 15 4.64 7.07 -4.50
CA ASN A 15 5.19 8.34 -4.02
C ASN A 15 5.40 8.36 -2.50
N CYS A 16 4.94 7.36 -1.76
CA CYS A 16 5.28 7.19 -0.35
C CYS A 16 6.68 6.58 -0.19
N THR A 17 7.69 7.43 -0.06
CA THR A 17 9.10 7.06 0.15
C THR A 17 9.69 7.79 1.37
N GLY A 18 10.90 7.41 1.80
CA GLY A 18 11.55 8.00 2.96
C GLY A 18 10.71 7.88 4.24
N ASP A 19 10.54 8.99 4.96
CA ASP A 19 9.82 9.06 6.23
C ASP A 19 8.36 8.62 6.12
N CYS A 20 7.73 8.74 4.94
CA CYS A 20 6.36 8.26 4.74
C CYS A 20 6.24 6.77 5.08
N THR A 21 7.26 5.97 4.75
CA THR A 21 7.25 4.52 4.96
C THR A 21 7.38 4.11 6.43
N SER A 22 7.73 5.04 7.32
CA SER A 22 7.76 4.80 8.77
C SER A 22 6.36 4.66 9.37
N VAL A 23 5.38 5.35 8.79
CA VAL A 23 3.96 5.34 9.20
C VAL A 23 3.13 4.46 8.27
N TRP A 24 3.43 4.52 6.98
CA TRP A 24 2.73 3.81 5.91
C TRP A 24 3.63 2.76 5.31
N LYS A 25 3.67 1.59 5.96
CA LYS A 25 4.57 0.51 5.58
C LYS A 25 4.12 -0.10 4.25
N PRO A 26 4.97 -0.13 3.22
CA PRO A 26 4.64 -0.80 1.97
C PRO A 26 4.29 -2.27 2.22
N ALA A 27 3.23 -2.77 1.57
CA ALA A 27 2.89 -4.19 1.59
C ALA A 27 3.86 -4.97 0.67
N LEU A 28 5.05 -5.25 1.17
CA LEU A 28 6.10 -5.93 0.42
C LEU A 28 5.79 -7.42 0.25
N LEU A 29 6.11 -7.94 -0.94
CA LEU A 29 6.00 -9.35 -1.28
C LEU A 29 7.25 -9.80 -2.03
N ASP A 30 7.48 -11.11 -2.09
CA ASP A 30 8.58 -11.65 -2.88
C ASP A 30 8.32 -11.48 -4.38
N ALA A 31 9.38 -11.25 -5.15
CA ALA A 31 9.28 -11.22 -6.60
C ALA A 31 8.73 -12.54 -7.15
N GLY A 32 7.76 -12.45 -8.06
CA GLY A 32 7.11 -13.63 -8.65
C GLY A 32 6.02 -14.26 -7.76
N THR A 33 5.65 -13.62 -6.64
CA THR A 33 4.46 -14.03 -5.87
C THR A 33 3.24 -14.08 -6.78
N ALA A 34 2.57 -15.23 -6.84
CA ALA A 34 1.31 -15.36 -7.56
C ALA A 34 0.21 -14.59 -6.82
N LEU A 35 -0.44 -13.68 -7.53
CA LEU A 35 -1.47 -12.81 -7.00
C LEU A 35 -2.83 -13.13 -7.63
N GLY A 36 -3.90 -12.85 -6.89
CA GLY A 36 -5.27 -12.97 -7.39
C GLY A 36 -5.61 -11.90 -8.44
N GLU A 37 -6.82 -11.99 -8.98
CA GLU A 37 -7.31 -11.01 -9.95
C GLU A 37 -7.23 -9.58 -9.42
N ASN A 38 -6.85 -8.64 -10.28
CA ASN A 38 -6.65 -7.22 -9.98
C ASN A 38 -5.47 -6.89 -9.04
N TYR A 39 -4.77 -7.88 -8.50
CA TYR A 39 -3.55 -7.66 -7.73
C TYR A 39 -2.32 -7.79 -8.64
N THR A 40 -1.37 -6.88 -8.47
CA THR A 40 -0.11 -6.84 -9.22
C THR A 40 1.05 -6.57 -8.28
N LEU A 41 2.28 -6.83 -8.75
CA LEU A 41 3.49 -6.35 -8.08
C LEU A 41 3.99 -5.09 -8.78
N VAL A 42 4.42 -4.11 -8.00
CA VAL A 42 5.09 -2.90 -8.49
C VAL A 42 6.50 -2.88 -7.92
N THR A 43 7.46 -2.47 -8.75
CA THR A 43 8.85 -2.31 -8.33
C THR A 43 9.02 -0.91 -7.77
N ARG A 44 9.44 -0.80 -6.52
CA ARG A 44 9.76 0.47 -5.87
C ARG A 44 11.15 0.96 -6.29
N ASP A 45 11.44 2.23 -6.03
CA ASP A 45 12.74 2.85 -6.36
C ASP A 45 13.93 2.17 -5.65
N ASP A 46 13.69 1.55 -4.50
CA ASP A 46 14.68 0.77 -3.74
C ASP A 46 14.86 -0.68 -4.25
N GLY A 47 14.14 -1.06 -5.31
CA GLY A 47 14.18 -2.38 -5.93
C GLY A 47 13.27 -3.43 -5.27
N THR A 48 12.62 -3.10 -4.16
CA THR A 48 11.67 -4.03 -3.51
C THR A 48 10.36 -4.15 -4.29
N GLN A 49 9.68 -5.28 -4.14
CA GLN A 49 8.38 -5.53 -4.77
C GLN A 49 7.27 -5.24 -3.77
N GLN A 50 6.31 -4.41 -4.18
CA GLN A 50 5.15 -4.05 -3.37
C GLN A 50 3.87 -4.53 -4.05
N ALA A 51 2.92 -5.03 -3.27
CA ALA A 51 1.59 -5.36 -3.75
C ALA A 51 0.85 -4.09 -4.19
N ALA A 52 0.12 -4.17 -5.29
CA ALA A 52 -0.78 -3.14 -5.77
C ALA A 52 -2.14 -3.76 -6.09
N PHE A 53 -3.21 -2.99 -5.89
CA PHE A 53 -4.56 -3.37 -6.28
C PHE A 53 -5.07 -2.42 -7.35
N ARG A 54 -5.48 -2.95 -8.51
CA ARG A 54 -5.87 -2.16 -9.70
C ARG A 54 -4.84 -1.07 -10.05
N GLY A 55 -3.55 -1.42 -9.90
CA GLY A 55 -2.42 -0.52 -10.16
C GLY A 55 -2.08 0.46 -9.03
N GLN A 56 -2.87 0.54 -7.95
CA GLN A 56 -2.56 1.40 -6.80
C GLN A 56 -1.70 0.65 -5.78
N PRO A 57 -0.50 1.14 -5.41
CA PRO A 57 0.33 0.53 -4.39
C PRO A 57 -0.38 0.41 -3.04
N LEU A 58 -0.18 -0.71 -2.35
CA LEU A 58 -0.85 -1.03 -1.09
C LEU A 58 0.07 -0.83 0.11
N TYR A 59 -0.49 -0.28 1.18
CA TYR A 59 0.23 0.02 2.42
C TYR A 59 -0.51 -0.52 3.63
N LEU A 60 0.26 -0.80 4.67
CA LEU A 60 -0.19 -1.05 6.04
C LEU A 60 0.02 0.21 6.86
N PHE A 61 -0.95 0.55 7.69
CA PHE A 61 -0.87 1.68 8.60
C PHE A 61 -0.34 1.25 9.96
N THR A 62 0.66 1.94 10.50
CA THR A 62 1.20 1.61 11.85
C THR A 62 0.24 1.90 12.99
N GLY A 63 -0.78 2.72 12.78
CA GLY A 63 -1.83 2.98 13.76
C GLY A 63 -2.93 1.91 13.83
N ASP A 64 -2.89 0.89 12.96
CA ASP A 64 -3.78 -0.27 13.07
C ASP A 64 -3.17 -1.31 14.00
N ALA A 65 -3.82 -1.56 15.14
CA ALA A 65 -3.32 -2.46 16.17
C ALA A 65 -3.92 -3.87 16.07
N LYS A 66 -5.12 -4.00 15.49
CA LYS A 66 -5.87 -5.25 15.41
C LYS A 66 -6.40 -5.51 14.00
N PRO A 67 -6.65 -6.77 13.63
CA PRO A 67 -7.38 -7.08 12.41
C PRO A 67 -8.75 -6.39 12.39
N GLY A 68 -9.06 -5.70 11.30
CA GLY A 68 -10.30 -4.95 11.14
C GLY A 68 -10.19 -3.46 11.49
N ASP A 69 -9.10 -3.01 12.12
CA ASP A 69 -8.85 -1.58 12.29
C ASP A 69 -8.72 -0.89 10.93
N THR A 70 -9.32 0.29 10.82
CA THR A 70 -9.33 1.11 9.59
C THR A 70 -8.91 2.55 9.90
N ASN A 71 -8.03 2.73 10.90
CA ASN A 71 -7.72 4.03 11.48
C ASN A 71 -6.97 4.97 10.52
N GLY A 72 -6.41 4.42 9.44
CA GLY A 72 -5.75 5.18 8.39
C GLY A 72 -6.69 5.77 7.34
N ASP A 73 -7.96 5.37 7.30
CA ASP A 73 -8.88 5.83 6.26
C ASP A 73 -9.19 7.32 6.43
N GLY A 74 -9.01 8.10 5.37
CA GLY A 74 -9.18 9.54 5.37
C GLY A 74 -8.07 10.35 6.05
N LEU A 75 -6.98 9.70 6.50
CA LEU A 75 -5.85 10.41 7.11
C LEU A 75 -5.25 11.40 6.09
N ASP A 76 -4.99 12.63 6.55
CA ASP A 76 -4.57 13.79 5.74
C ASP A 76 -5.45 14.08 4.51
N GLY A 77 -6.64 13.47 4.41
CA GLY A 77 -7.49 13.51 3.21
C GLY A 77 -6.92 12.79 1.99
N LEU A 78 -5.82 12.05 2.13
CA LEU A 78 -5.07 11.42 1.03
C LEU A 78 -5.03 9.89 1.11
N TRP A 79 -5.32 9.31 2.27
CA TRP A 79 -5.25 7.87 2.47
C TRP A 79 -6.63 7.24 2.37
N ARG A 80 -6.74 6.14 1.64
CA ARG A 80 -8.01 5.44 1.38
C ARG A 80 -7.89 3.99 1.77
N LEU A 81 -8.91 3.46 2.44
CA LEU A 81 -9.04 2.02 2.63
C LEU A 81 -9.12 1.32 1.27
N ALA A 82 -8.21 0.39 1.01
CA ALA A 82 -8.23 -0.43 -0.19
C ALA A 82 -9.42 -1.38 -0.13
N ARG A 83 -10.36 -1.22 -1.09
CA ARG A 83 -11.57 -2.05 -1.18
C ARG A 83 -11.50 -2.92 -2.45
N PRO A 84 -11.59 -4.25 -2.32
CA PRO A 84 -11.64 -5.15 -3.47
C PRO A 84 -12.90 -4.94 -4.35
#